data_AF-A0A1E8CS63-F1
#
_entry.id   AF-A0A1E8CS63-F1
#
_cell.length_a   1.000
_cell.length_b   1.000
_cell.length_c   1.000
_cell.angle_alpha   90.00
_cell.angle_beta   90.00
_cell.angle_gamma   90.00
#
_symmetry.space_group_name_H-M   'P 1'
#
loop_
_entity.id
_entity.type
_entity.pdbx_description
1 polymer ?
#
loop_
_entity_poly.entity_id
_entity_poly.type
_entity_poly.pdbx_seq_one_letter_code
_entity_poly.pdbx_strand_id
1 'polypeptide(L)'
;MILLGIVVLLVGVGAGAVTYLATAGRDGTIAVEALGFTRTASAIELAAYGLAAALVFCIGWALISAGLRRRGRVKRDERERARIDELERRASADRAESERRFEEAGRRDEDLRRRDDDLGRREKEVSLRHDRLDVREQQVASAEQALAHRRQEFEEQLRPSVADVVAGRAQGSVHDGTAEWVGPAPVPTVSAETREISTTASPDAVTEEMPRTSGEHRS
;
A
#
# COMPACT_ATOMS: atom_id res chain seq x y z
N MET A 1 40.26 -41.90 5.19
CA MET A 1 40.02 -42.61 3.91
C MET A 1 41.17 -42.42 2.93
N ILE A 2 41.54 -41.19 2.55
CA ILE A 2 42.71 -40.94 1.68
C ILE A 2 44.03 -41.43 2.31
N LEU A 3 44.22 -41.17 3.61
CA LEU A 3 45.43 -41.54 4.34
C LEU A 3 45.67 -43.07 4.38
N LEU A 4 44.60 -43.86 4.54
CA LEU A 4 44.68 -45.33 4.52
C LEU A 4 45.05 -45.87 3.13
N GLY A 5 44.50 -45.27 2.06
CA GLY A 5 44.87 -45.62 0.69
C GLY A 5 46.33 -45.32 0.36
N ILE A 6 46.85 -44.19 0.84
CA ILE A 6 48.27 -43.83 0.69
C ILE A 6 49.17 -44.80 1.47
N VAL A 7 48.80 -45.19 2.69
CA VAL A 7 49.56 -46.17 3.48
C VAL A 7 49.60 -47.52 2.77
N VAL A 8 48.48 -48.01 2.24
CA VAL A 8 48.44 -49.28 1.49
C VAL A 8 49.25 -49.20 0.18
N LEU A 9 49.22 -48.05 -0.50
CA LEU A 9 50.05 -47.79 -1.69
C LEU A 9 51.54 -47.84 -1.34
N LEU A 10 51.96 -47.14 -0.29
CA LEU A 10 53.36 -47.13 0.18
C LEU A 10 53.83 -48.52 0.59
N VAL A 11 52.98 -49.30 1.26
CA VAL A 11 53.29 -50.69 1.65
C VAL A 11 53.41 -51.58 0.40
N GLY A 12 52.51 -51.44 -0.58
CA GLY A 12 52.57 -52.20 -1.83
C GLY A 12 53.82 -51.87 -2.67
N VAL A 13 54.15 -50.59 -2.81
CA VAL A 13 55.37 -50.13 -3.51
C VAL A 13 56.63 -50.58 -2.77
N GLY A 14 56.66 -50.44 -1.44
CA GLY A 14 57.79 -50.87 -0.61
C GLY A 14 58.02 -52.39 -0.69
N ALA A 15 56.96 -53.18 -0.57
CA ALA A 15 57.04 -54.64 -0.70
C ALA A 15 57.47 -55.06 -2.12
N GLY A 16 56.95 -54.40 -3.15
CA GLY A 16 57.33 -54.65 -4.55
C GLY A 16 58.80 -54.33 -4.83
N ALA A 17 59.30 -53.19 -4.34
CA ALA A 17 60.70 -52.78 -4.49
C ALA A 17 61.66 -53.75 -3.79
N VAL A 18 61.35 -54.17 -2.55
CA VAL A 18 62.16 -55.14 -1.81
C VAL A 18 62.20 -56.50 -2.52
N THR A 19 61.06 -56.95 -3.03
CA THR A 19 60.94 -58.21 -3.79
C THR A 19 61.76 -58.15 -5.09
N TYR A 20 61.70 -57.04 -5.82
CA TYR A 20 62.46 -56.82 -7.05
C TYR A 20 63.97 -56.78 -6.81
N LEU A 21 64.42 -56.03 -5.79
CA LEU A 21 65.82 -55.96 -5.39
C LEU A 21 66.36 -57.33 -4.94
N ALA A 22 65.55 -58.14 -4.28
CA ALA A 22 65.93 -59.49 -3.87
C ALA A 22 66.08 -60.45 -5.05
N THR A 23 65.29 -60.27 -6.12
CA THR A 23 65.26 -61.17 -7.29
C THR A 23 66.19 -60.76 -8.43
N ALA A 24 66.61 -59.50 -8.51
CA ALA A 24 67.37 -58.96 -9.64
C ALA A 24 68.85 -59.44 -9.78
N GLY A 25 69.23 -60.61 -9.26
CA GLY A 25 70.61 -61.08 -9.47
C GLY A 25 71.00 -62.47 -8.95
N ARG A 26 70.05 -63.37 -8.66
CA ARG A 26 70.38 -64.71 -8.13
C ARG A 26 69.49 -65.82 -8.70
N ASP A 27 70.12 -66.74 -9.43
CA ASP A 27 69.55 -68.05 -9.77
C ASP A 27 69.73 -68.98 -8.55
N GLY A 28 68.80 -68.93 -7.59
CA GLY A 28 68.85 -69.75 -6.39
C GLY A 28 67.80 -69.37 -5.35
N THR A 29 67.55 -70.25 -4.38
CA THR A 29 66.66 -69.98 -3.24
C THR A 29 67.19 -68.79 -2.43
N ILE A 30 66.36 -67.76 -2.25
CA ILE A 30 66.76 -66.54 -1.55
C ILE A 30 66.27 -66.66 -0.10
N ALA A 31 67.21 -66.68 0.84
CA ALA A 31 66.90 -66.46 2.24
C ALA A 31 66.55 -64.98 2.43
N VAL A 32 65.27 -64.69 2.65
CA VAL A 32 64.81 -63.34 2.95
C VAL A 32 64.84 -63.21 4.47
N GLU A 33 65.70 -62.33 4.97
CA GLU A 33 65.75 -61.96 6.38
C GLU A 33 65.05 -60.61 6.55
N ALA A 34 63.89 -60.63 7.20
CA ALA A 34 63.16 -59.41 7.55
C ALA A 34 62.66 -59.53 8.99
N LEU A 35 62.91 -58.50 9.80
CA LEU A 35 62.49 -58.44 11.22
C LEU A 35 63.00 -59.61 12.08
N GLY A 36 64.20 -60.15 11.78
CA GLY A 36 64.81 -61.26 12.52
C GLY A 36 64.25 -62.65 12.18
N PHE A 37 63.36 -62.75 11.20
CA PHE A 37 62.89 -64.02 10.65
C PHE A 37 63.58 -64.31 9.32
N THR A 38 64.29 -65.42 9.25
CA THR A 38 64.88 -65.94 8.00
C THR A 38 63.93 -66.95 7.39
N ARG A 39 63.33 -66.62 6.24
CA ARG A 39 62.53 -67.57 5.45
C ARG A 39 63.14 -67.73 4.07
N THR A 40 63.43 -68.96 3.69
CA THR A 40 63.83 -69.29 2.32
C THR A 40 62.57 -69.30 1.46
N ALA A 41 62.48 -68.38 0.51
CA ALA A 41 61.38 -68.31 -0.44
C ALA A 41 61.87 -68.67 -1.85
N SER A 42 61.06 -69.42 -2.59
CA SER A 42 61.35 -69.68 -4.00
C SER A 42 61.03 -68.46 -4.87
N ALA A 43 61.66 -68.34 -6.04
CA ALA A 43 61.40 -67.24 -6.97
C ALA A 43 59.91 -67.14 -7.38
N ILE A 44 59.21 -68.28 -7.44
CA ILE A 44 57.77 -68.36 -7.75
C ILE A 44 56.94 -67.77 -6.60
N GLU A 45 57.34 -68.01 -5.34
CA GLU A 45 56.66 -67.41 -4.18
C GLU A 45 56.81 -65.88 -4.16
N LEU A 46 58.01 -65.36 -4.46
CA LEU A 46 58.24 -63.92 -4.61
C LEU A 46 57.39 -63.32 -5.74
N ALA A 47 57.28 -64.00 -6.88
CA ALA A 47 56.39 -63.59 -7.96
C ALA A 47 54.91 -63.57 -7.52
N ALA A 48 54.47 -64.59 -6.77
CA ALA A 48 53.12 -64.65 -6.23
C ALA A 48 52.83 -63.51 -5.23
N TYR A 49 53.78 -63.18 -4.35
CA TYR A 49 53.64 -62.05 -3.43
C TYR A 49 53.61 -60.71 -4.16
N GLY A 50 54.43 -60.53 -5.21
CA GLY A 50 54.39 -59.34 -6.05
C GLY A 50 53.03 -59.17 -6.74
N LEU A 51 52.47 -60.25 -7.28
CA LEU A 51 51.15 -60.24 -7.91
C LEU A 51 50.05 -59.95 -6.89
N ALA A 52 50.11 -60.55 -5.69
CA ALA A 52 49.17 -60.26 -4.61
C ALA A 52 49.24 -58.79 -4.17
N ALA A 53 50.44 -58.23 -4.03
CA ALA A 53 50.63 -56.81 -3.71
C ALA A 53 50.08 -55.89 -4.81
N ALA A 54 50.29 -56.23 -6.08
CA ALA A 54 49.74 -55.49 -7.22
C ALA A 54 48.20 -55.53 -7.24
N LEU A 55 47.58 -56.67 -6.92
CA LEU A 55 46.13 -56.79 -6.83
C LEU A 55 45.56 -55.93 -5.69
N VAL A 56 46.17 -55.97 -4.50
CA VAL A 56 45.75 -55.12 -3.37
C VAL A 56 45.90 -53.64 -3.73
N PHE A 57 46.99 -53.29 -4.43
CA PHE A 57 47.20 -51.94 -4.92
C PHE A 57 46.11 -51.49 -5.91
N CYS A 58 45.80 -52.33 -6.91
CA CYS A 58 44.74 -52.08 -7.88
C CYS A 58 43.36 -51.94 -7.22
N ILE A 59 43.05 -52.78 -6.22
CA ILE A 59 41.80 -52.71 -5.45
C ILE A 59 41.74 -51.41 -4.64
N GLY A 60 42.83 -51.04 -3.97
CA GLY A 60 42.93 -49.77 -3.23
C GLY A 60 42.69 -48.56 -4.14
N TRP A 61 43.33 -48.56 -5.32
CA TRP A 61 43.13 -47.51 -6.32
C TRP A 61 41.68 -47.47 -6.87
N ALA A 62 41.08 -48.63 -7.13
CA ALA A 62 39.69 -48.74 -7.57
C ALA A 62 38.71 -48.14 -6.56
N LEU A 63 38.92 -48.38 -5.25
CA LEU A 63 38.06 -47.82 -4.20
C LEU A 63 38.20 -46.30 -4.07
N ILE A 64 39.43 -45.77 -4.16
CA ILE A 64 39.67 -44.31 -4.11
C ILE A 64 39.03 -43.63 -5.33
N SER A 65 39.23 -44.19 -6.52
CA SER A 65 38.69 -43.64 -7.76
C SER A 65 37.15 -43.71 -7.81
N ALA A 66 36.55 -44.78 -7.27
CA ALA A 66 35.11 -44.89 -7.11
C ALA A 66 34.54 -43.87 -6.10
N GLY A 67 35.26 -43.62 -5.00
CA GLY A 67 34.88 -42.61 -4.00
C GLY A 67 34.87 -41.18 -4.56
N LEU A 68 35.85 -40.84 -5.42
CA LEU A 68 35.92 -39.54 -6.09
C LEU A 68 34.75 -39.33 -7.07
N ARG A 69 34.35 -40.37 -7.82
CA ARG A 69 33.19 -40.31 -8.73
C ARG A 69 31.87 -40.06 -7.98
N ARG A 70 31.70 -40.64 -6.79
CA ARG A 70 30.48 -40.46 -5.99
C ARG A 70 30.32 -39.01 -5.51
N ARG A 71 31.42 -38.35 -5.14
CA ARG A 71 31.43 -36.94 -4.70
C ARG A 71 31.01 -35.96 -5.80
N GLY A 72 31.24 -36.30 -7.07
CA GLY A 72 30.81 -35.48 -8.21
C GLY A 72 29.30 -35.44 -8.40
N ARG A 73 28.58 -36.53 -8.09
CA ARG A 73 27.11 -36.60 -8.19
C ARG A 73 26.45 -35.80 -7.07
N VAL A 74 26.91 -35.96 -5.83
CA VAL A 74 26.38 -35.23 -4.66
C VAL A 74 26.45 -33.72 -4.85
N LYS A 75 27.54 -33.18 -5.41
CA LYS A 75 27.65 -31.74 -5.69
C LYS A 75 26.67 -31.23 -6.74
N ARG A 76 26.22 -32.08 -7.68
CA ARG A 76 25.18 -31.70 -8.64
C ARG A 76 23.82 -31.66 -7.95
N ASP A 77 23.52 -32.69 -7.17
CA ASP A 77 22.29 -32.77 -6.39
C ASP A 77 22.17 -31.61 -5.38
N GLU A 78 23.26 -31.22 -4.72
CA GLU A 78 23.30 -30.05 -3.83
C GLU A 78 23.03 -28.73 -4.57
N ARG A 79 23.57 -28.57 -5.78
CA ARG A 79 23.32 -27.37 -6.61
C ARG A 79 21.89 -27.33 -7.12
N GLU A 80 21.31 -28.47 -7.48
CA GLU A 80 19.92 -28.56 -7.90
C GLU A 80 18.98 -28.27 -6.74
N ARG A 81 19.24 -28.80 -5.54
CA ARG A 81 18.51 -28.47 -4.32
C ARG A 81 18.58 -26.97 -4.00
N ALA A 82 19.77 -26.38 -4.05
CA ALA A 82 19.93 -24.94 -3.82
C ALA A 82 19.13 -24.08 -4.82
N ARG A 83 19.04 -24.50 -6.10
CA ARG A 83 18.22 -23.82 -7.11
C ARG A 83 16.73 -23.99 -6.83
N ILE A 84 16.29 -25.17 -6.40
CA ILE A 84 14.89 -25.40 -6.02
C ILE A 84 14.51 -24.54 -4.82
N ASP A 85 15.35 -24.48 -3.79
CA ASP A 85 15.12 -23.65 -2.60
C ASP A 85 15.06 -22.16 -2.97
N GLU A 86 15.91 -21.70 -3.89
CA GLU A 86 15.88 -20.32 -4.36
C GLU A 86 14.60 -20.01 -5.14
N LEU A 87 14.15 -20.92 -6.01
CA LEU A 87 12.89 -20.78 -6.74
C LEU A 87 11.68 -20.79 -5.80
N GLU A 88 11.69 -21.63 -4.77
CA GLU A 88 10.61 -21.66 -3.77
C GLU A 88 10.58 -20.37 -2.94
N ARG A 89 11.74 -19.82 -2.58
CA ARG A 89 11.83 -18.50 -1.91
C ARG A 89 11.32 -17.37 -2.80
N ARG A 90 11.64 -17.38 -4.10
CA ARG A 90 11.10 -16.39 -5.04
C ARG A 90 9.59 -16.54 -5.20
N ALA A 91 9.11 -17.76 -5.40
CA ALA A 91 7.67 -18.02 -5.54
C ALA A 91 6.87 -17.65 -4.28
N SER A 92 7.43 -17.87 -3.08
CA SER A 92 6.80 -17.44 -1.82
C SER A 92 6.85 -15.93 -1.63
N ALA A 93 7.95 -15.26 -2.01
CA ALA A 93 8.03 -13.80 -2.01
C ALA A 93 7.01 -13.17 -2.98
N ASP A 94 6.89 -13.69 -4.20
CA ASP A 94 5.93 -13.21 -5.21
C ASP A 94 4.48 -13.38 -4.74
N ARG A 95 4.17 -14.49 -4.05
CA ARG A 95 2.85 -14.71 -3.44
C ARG A 95 2.57 -13.71 -2.33
N ALA A 96 3.53 -13.50 -1.42
CA ALA A 96 3.38 -12.54 -0.33
C ALA A 96 3.25 -11.10 -0.86
N GLU A 97 3.96 -10.74 -1.92
CA GLU A 97 3.81 -9.44 -2.57
C GLU A 97 2.43 -9.31 -3.24
N SER A 98 1.97 -10.35 -3.92
CA SER A 98 0.64 -10.36 -4.54
C SER A 98 -0.46 -10.21 -3.49
N GLU A 99 -0.37 -10.94 -2.38
CA GLU A 99 -1.30 -10.84 -1.25
C GLU A 99 -1.33 -9.42 -0.66
N ARG A 100 -0.16 -8.80 -0.44
CA ARG A 100 -0.08 -7.40 0.02
C ARG A 100 -0.74 -6.42 -0.95
N ARG A 101 -0.55 -6.61 -2.26
CA ARG A 101 -1.21 -5.77 -3.27
C ARG A 101 -2.72 -5.95 -3.26
N PHE A 102 -3.22 -7.17 -3.06
CA PHE A 102 -4.66 -7.42 -2.90
C PHE A 102 -5.23 -6.80 -1.63
N GLU A 103 -4.52 -6.91 -0.50
CA GLU A 103 -4.93 -6.25 0.74
C GLU A 103 -4.95 -4.72 0.60
N GLU A 104 -3.95 -4.14 -0.06
CA GLU A 104 -3.89 -2.71 -0.29
C GLU A 104 -5.01 -2.24 -1.22
N ALA A 105 -5.28 -2.98 -2.30
CA ALA A 105 -6.42 -2.72 -3.18
C ALA A 105 -7.74 -2.80 -2.41
N GLY A 106 -7.93 -3.81 -1.56
CA GLY A 106 -9.11 -3.96 -0.72
C GLY A 106 -9.31 -2.78 0.24
N ARG A 107 -8.24 -2.27 0.86
CA ARG A 107 -8.31 -1.07 1.71
C ARG A 107 -8.68 0.19 0.93
N ARG A 108 -8.17 0.35 -0.30
CA ARG A 108 -8.53 1.48 -1.16
C ARG A 108 -10.00 1.42 -1.58
N ASP A 109 -10.49 0.23 -1.95
CA ASP A 109 -11.90 0.04 -2.29
C ASP A 109 -12.82 0.34 -1.11
N GLU A 110 -12.41 -0.04 0.11
CA GLU A 110 -13.16 0.30 1.32
C GLU A 110 -13.17 1.81 1.60
N ASP A 111 -12.04 2.51 1.42
CA ASP A 111 -11.96 3.97 1.56
C ASP A 111 -12.85 4.67 0.52
N LEU A 112 -12.84 4.21 -0.74
CA LEU A 112 -13.71 4.74 -1.79
C LEU A 112 -15.20 4.55 -1.44
N ARG A 113 -15.59 3.36 -0.96
CA ARG A 113 -16.98 3.12 -0.51
C ARG A 113 -17.39 4.06 0.63
N ARG A 114 -16.51 4.29 1.61
CA ARG A 114 -16.80 5.23 2.70
C ARG A 114 -17.00 6.66 2.19
N ARG A 115 -16.16 7.09 1.24
CA ARG A 115 -16.31 8.41 0.61
C ARG A 115 -17.60 8.53 -0.18
N ASP A 116 -17.98 7.49 -0.93
CA ASP A 116 -19.24 7.46 -1.67
C ASP A 116 -20.45 7.52 -0.73
N ASP A 117 -20.41 6.78 0.38
CA ASP A 117 -21.45 6.84 1.41
C ASP A 117 -21.57 8.24 2.05
N ASP A 118 -20.44 8.89 2.33
CA ASP A 118 -20.39 10.25 2.87
C ASP A 118 -20.91 11.29 1.86
N LEU A 119 -20.57 11.15 0.58
CA LEU A 119 -21.10 11.99 -0.49
C LEU A 119 -22.61 11.81 -0.63
N GLY A 120 -23.11 10.56 -0.60
CA GLY A 120 -24.53 10.28 -0.64
C GLY A 120 -25.29 10.85 0.56
N ARG A 121 -24.68 10.92 1.75
CA ARG A 121 -25.27 11.63 2.91
C ARG A 121 -25.34 13.13 2.68
N ARG A 122 -24.27 13.74 2.17
CA ARG A 122 -24.23 15.18 1.88
C ARG A 122 -25.24 15.57 0.80
N GLU A 123 -25.37 14.75 -0.23
CA GLU A 123 -26.36 14.95 -1.29
C GLU A 123 -27.79 14.97 -0.71
N LYS A 124 -28.13 13.99 0.14
CA LYS A 124 -29.43 13.96 0.83
C LYS A 124 -29.65 15.19 1.70
N GLU A 125 -28.63 15.64 2.43
CA GLU A 125 -28.73 16.86 3.25
C GLU A 125 -28.98 18.11 2.38
N VAL A 126 -28.27 18.24 1.26
CA VAL A 126 -28.46 19.35 0.32
C VAL A 126 -29.86 19.31 -0.29
N SER A 127 -30.35 18.13 -0.68
CA SER A 127 -31.73 17.95 -1.18
C SER A 127 -32.76 18.41 -0.14
N LEU A 128 -32.63 17.97 1.12
CA LEU A 128 -33.55 18.39 2.20
C LEU A 128 -33.50 19.89 2.47
N ARG A 129 -32.32 20.51 2.35
CA ARG A 129 -32.19 21.98 2.45
C ARG A 129 -32.88 22.67 1.29
N HIS A 130 -32.79 22.13 0.08
CA HIS A 130 -33.47 22.66 -1.10
C HIS A 130 -34.99 22.58 -0.94
N ASP A 131 -35.53 21.42 -0.60
CA ASP A 131 -36.97 21.23 -0.34
C ASP A 131 -37.48 22.21 0.72
N ARG A 132 -36.68 22.46 1.77
CA ARG A 132 -37.01 23.44 2.81
C ARG A 132 -37.00 24.88 2.29
N LEU A 133 -36.11 25.23 1.37
CA LEU A 133 -36.07 26.54 0.74
C LEU A 133 -37.29 26.74 -0.17
N ASP A 134 -37.65 25.73 -0.95
CA ASP A 134 -38.82 25.77 -1.83
C ASP A 134 -40.12 26.00 -1.03
N VAL A 135 -40.27 25.32 0.11
CA VAL A 135 -41.41 25.56 1.01
C VAL A 135 -41.41 26.98 1.57
N ARG A 136 -40.24 27.52 1.93
CA ARG A 136 -40.14 28.92 2.42
C ARG A 136 -40.45 29.92 1.32
N GLU A 137 -40.01 29.67 0.09
CA GLU A 137 -40.31 30.51 -1.06
C GLU A 137 -41.80 30.56 -1.34
N GLN A 138 -42.48 29.40 -1.30
CA GLN A 138 -43.94 29.33 -1.41
C GLN A 138 -44.65 30.09 -0.28
N GLN A 139 -44.15 30.00 0.95
CA GLN A 139 -44.69 30.77 2.08
C GLN A 139 -44.53 32.29 1.89
N VAL A 140 -43.39 32.75 1.38
CA VAL A 140 -43.18 34.17 1.08
C VAL A 140 -44.10 34.62 -0.05
N ALA A 141 -44.18 33.87 -1.15
CA ALA A 141 -45.04 34.20 -2.28
C ALA A 141 -46.53 34.28 -1.88
N SER A 142 -47.01 33.34 -1.06
CA SER A 142 -48.40 33.38 -0.54
C SER A 142 -48.63 34.55 0.42
N ALA A 143 -47.65 34.88 1.27
CA ALA A 143 -47.74 36.06 2.14
C ALA A 143 -47.77 37.37 1.33
N GLU A 144 -46.97 37.47 0.26
CA GLU A 144 -46.97 38.60 -0.65
C GLU A 144 -48.32 38.77 -1.36
N GLN A 145 -48.90 37.67 -1.86
CA GLN A 145 -50.24 37.68 -2.45
C GLN A 145 -51.30 38.14 -1.44
N ALA A 146 -51.25 37.65 -0.20
CA ALA A 146 -52.19 38.07 0.85
C ALA A 146 -52.03 39.55 1.23
N LEU A 147 -50.82 40.10 1.20
CA LEU A 147 -50.56 41.52 1.40
C LEU A 147 -51.06 42.36 0.22
N ALA A 148 -50.84 41.90 -1.01
CA ALA A 148 -51.34 42.55 -2.22
C ALA A 148 -52.87 42.63 -2.21
N HIS A 149 -53.55 41.54 -1.83
CA HIS A 149 -55.01 41.52 -1.68
C HIS A 149 -55.49 42.52 -0.63
N ARG A 150 -54.90 42.48 0.59
CA ARG A 150 -55.24 43.46 1.63
C ARG A 150 -54.98 44.89 1.19
N ARG A 151 -53.91 45.14 0.45
CA ARG A 151 -53.62 46.47 -0.10
C ARG A 151 -54.70 46.92 -1.08
N GLN A 152 -55.17 46.04 -1.95
CA GLN A 152 -56.29 46.34 -2.85
C GLN A 152 -57.57 46.64 -2.07
N GLU A 153 -57.92 45.82 -1.08
CA GLU A 153 -59.08 46.07 -0.21
C GLU A 153 -58.96 47.42 0.52
N PHE A 154 -57.78 47.76 1.02
CA PHE A 154 -57.53 49.06 1.65
C PHE A 154 -57.66 50.21 0.66
N GLU A 155 -57.11 50.07 -0.55
CA GLU A 155 -57.25 51.07 -1.61
C GLU A 155 -58.72 51.25 -2.02
N GLU A 156 -59.52 50.17 -2.05
CA GLU A 156 -60.96 50.23 -2.28
C GLU A 156 -61.72 50.92 -1.14
N GLN A 157 -61.36 50.65 0.13
CA GLN A 157 -61.96 51.33 1.29
C GLN A 157 -61.56 52.80 1.40
N LEU A 158 -60.34 53.14 0.95
CA LEU A 158 -59.82 54.51 0.92
C LEU A 158 -60.29 55.28 -0.31
N ARG A 159 -61.02 54.67 -1.25
CA ARG A 159 -61.62 55.44 -2.36
C ARG A 159 -62.66 56.41 -1.79
N PRO A 160 -62.59 57.70 -2.13
CA PRO A 160 -63.54 58.68 -1.63
C PRO A 160 -64.97 58.28 -1.96
N SER A 161 -65.84 58.22 -0.95
CA SER A 161 -67.26 57.96 -1.15
C SER A 161 -67.94 59.19 -1.75
N VAL A 162 -69.08 59.00 -2.41
CA VAL A 162 -69.97 60.10 -2.82
C VAL A 162 -70.29 61.01 -1.63
N ALA A 163 -70.45 60.43 -0.43
CA ALA A 163 -70.68 61.18 0.79
C ALA A 163 -69.50 62.11 1.16
N ASP A 164 -68.25 61.71 0.89
CA ASP A 164 -67.06 62.50 1.21
C ASP A 164 -66.87 63.67 0.24
N VAL A 165 -67.21 63.48 -1.04
CA VAL A 165 -67.23 64.55 -2.04
C VAL A 165 -68.33 65.57 -1.72
N VAL A 166 -69.52 65.11 -1.35
CA VAL A 166 -70.63 65.98 -0.94
C VAL A 166 -70.30 66.74 0.36
N ALA A 167 -69.57 66.12 1.29
CA ALA A 167 -69.09 66.77 2.51
C ALA A 167 -67.88 67.70 2.30
N GLY A 168 -67.36 67.83 1.06
CA GLY A 168 -66.21 68.66 0.73
C GLY A 168 -64.86 68.14 1.25
N ARG A 169 -64.77 66.88 1.68
CA ARG A 169 -63.52 66.23 2.12
C ARG A 169 -62.70 65.65 0.97
N ALA A 170 -63.34 65.44 -0.18
CA ALA A 170 -62.72 65.00 -1.41
C ALA A 170 -63.19 65.87 -2.58
N GLN A 171 -62.34 66.05 -3.59
CA GLN A 171 -62.58 66.84 -4.80
C GLN A 171 -62.60 65.92 -6.02
N GLY A 172 -63.42 66.23 -7.03
CA GLY A 172 -63.50 65.47 -8.28
C GLY A 172 -64.81 64.66 -8.43
N SER A 173 -64.87 63.81 -9.46
CA SER A 173 -66.05 62.99 -9.78
C SER A 173 -65.83 61.53 -9.35
N VAL A 174 -66.67 61.03 -8.44
CA VAL A 174 -66.65 59.62 -8.04
C VAL A 174 -67.02 58.71 -9.22
N HIS A 175 -67.93 59.16 -10.09
CA HIS A 175 -68.40 58.38 -11.23
C HIS A 175 -67.33 58.19 -12.31
N ASP A 176 -66.45 59.18 -12.49
CA ASP A 176 -65.34 59.11 -13.45
C ASP A 176 -64.05 58.53 -12.82
N GLY A 177 -64.09 58.17 -11.54
CA GLY A 177 -62.93 57.65 -10.80
C GLY A 177 -61.83 58.69 -10.57
N THR A 178 -62.14 59.98 -10.69
CA THR A 178 -61.19 61.10 -10.55
C THR A 178 -61.26 61.77 -9.17
N ALA A 179 -62.07 61.23 -8.25
CA ALA A 179 -62.18 61.76 -6.90
C ALA A 179 -60.89 61.53 -6.10
N GLU A 180 -60.33 62.61 -5.56
CA GLU A 180 -59.13 62.64 -4.73
C GLU A 180 -59.44 63.25 -3.35
N TRP A 181 -58.81 62.75 -2.30
CA TRP A 181 -58.91 63.36 -0.97
C TRP A 181 -58.30 64.75 -1.00
N VAL A 182 -59.04 65.76 -0.52
CA VAL A 182 -58.48 67.10 -0.32
C VAL A 182 -57.52 66.98 0.85
N GLY A 183 -56.22 66.97 0.57
CA GLY A 183 -55.19 66.86 1.60
C GLY A 183 -55.41 67.92 2.69
N PRO A 184 -55.14 67.60 3.98
CA PRO A 184 -55.20 68.60 5.02
C PRO A 184 -54.34 69.79 4.62
N ALA A 185 -54.88 71.01 4.74
CA ALA A 185 -54.12 72.23 4.48
C ALA A 185 -52.75 72.12 5.17
N PRO A 186 -51.64 72.46 4.49
CA PRO A 186 -50.30 72.22 4.99
C PRO A 186 -50.17 72.81 6.39
N VAL A 187 -50.03 71.93 7.39
CA VAL A 187 -49.73 72.35 8.75
C VAL A 187 -48.35 73.02 8.68
N PRO A 188 -48.20 74.28 9.13
CA PRO A 188 -46.93 74.97 9.05
C PRO A 188 -45.85 74.15 9.74
N THR A 189 -44.84 73.77 8.96
CA THR A 189 -43.67 73.01 9.39
C THR A 189 -42.93 73.81 10.46
N VAL A 190 -43.12 73.44 11.73
CA VAL A 190 -42.21 73.84 12.80
C VAL A 190 -40.90 73.10 12.54
N SER A 191 -39.86 73.83 12.18
CA SER A 191 -38.51 73.35 11.95
C SER A 191 -37.97 72.63 13.20
N ALA A 192 -38.10 71.30 13.23
CA ALA A 192 -37.47 70.48 14.25
C ALA A 192 -36.01 70.24 13.84
N GLU A 193 -35.15 71.03 14.47
CA GLU A 193 -33.70 70.90 14.61
C GLU A 193 -33.25 69.43 14.64
N THR A 194 -32.59 69.01 13.56
CA THR A 194 -32.00 67.68 13.43
C THR A 194 -30.75 67.62 14.30
N ARG A 195 -30.87 67.00 15.47
CA ARG A 195 -29.73 66.69 16.34
C ARG A 195 -29.04 65.44 15.80
N GLU A 196 -27.89 65.63 15.15
CA GLU A 196 -26.99 64.58 14.70
C GLU A 196 -26.56 63.71 15.89
N ILE A 197 -26.99 62.45 15.92
CA ILE A 197 -26.36 61.42 16.75
C ILE A 197 -25.46 60.60 15.82
N SER A 198 -24.20 61.01 15.79
CA SER A 198 -23.10 60.29 15.16
C SER A 198 -22.79 59.04 15.98
N THR A 199 -23.23 57.87 15.50
CA THR A 199 -22.82 56.57 16.05
C THR A 199 -21.77 55.96 15.12
N THR A 200 -20.52 56.35 15.34
CA THR A 200 -19.34 55.66 14.82
C THR A 200 -19.21 54.30 15.50
N ALA A 201 -19.56 53.21 14.82
CA ALA A 201 -19.25 51.85 15.23
C ALA A 201 -18.27 51.23 14.23
N SER A 202 -17.06 51.03 14.74
CA SER A 202 -15.87 50.41 14.14
C SER A 202 -16.15 48.98 13.63
N PRO A 203 -15.73 48.60 12.41
CA PRO A 203 -15.55 47.20 12.06
C PRO A 203 -14.15 46.77 12.49
N ASP A 204 -14.06 46.11 13.65
CA ASP A 204 -12.85 45.44 14.08
C ASP A 204 -12.43 44.37 13.06
N ALA A 205 -11.18 44.49 12.66
CA ALA A 205 -10.45 43.55 11.83
C ALA A 205 -10.33 42.20 12.54
N VAL A 206 -11.13 41.22 12.12
CA VAL A 206 -10.84 39.81 12.38
C VAL A 206 -9.79 39.39 11.36
N THR A 207 -8.54 39.53 11.78
CA THR A 207 -7.35 39.07 11.07
C THR A 207 -7.39 37.55 11.02
N GLU A 208 -7.26 37.02 9.80
CA GLU A 208 -6.98 35.62 9.51
C GLU A 208 -5.86 35.07 10.40
N GLU A 209 -6.15 34.00 11.15
CA GLU A 209 -5.12 33.09 11.64
C GLU A 209 -5.37 31.71 11.02
N MET A 210 -4.80 31.50 9.82
CA MET A 210 -4.67 30.17 9.22
C MET A 210 -3.62 29.37 10.01
N PRO A 211 -3.93 28.18 10.54
CA PRO A 211 -2.90 27.27 11.02
C PRO A 211 -2.15 26.68 9.82
N ARG A 212 -0.92 27.17 9.60
CA ARG A 212 0.13 26.44 8.88
C ARG A 212 0.63 25.31 9.77
N THR A 213 0.16 24.09 9.54
CA THR A 213 0.90 22.87 9.92
C THR A 213 1.39 22.25 8.62
N SER A 214 2.54 22.71 8.12
CA SER A 214 3.85 22.11 8.41
C SER A 214 3.82 20.59 8.21
N GLY A 215 4.04 20.18 6.97
CA GLY A 215 4.57 18.87 6.67
C GLY A 215 6.08 18.89 6.83
N GLU A 216 6.59 18.05 7.72
CA GLU A 216 8.00 17.67 7.84
C GLU A 216 7.96 16.20 8.29
N HIS A 217 8.03 15.20 7.40
CA HIS A 217 9.14 14.70 6.60
C HIS A 217 10.30 14.10 7.43
N ARG A 218 10.53 12.78 7.20
CA ARG A 218 11.71 11.95 7.54
C ARG A 218 11.76 11.46 9.00
N SER A 219 12.01 10.18 9.29
CA SER A 219 12.78 9.13 8.60
C SER A 219 12.17 7.75 8.79
#